data_AF-A0A3A0GAR7-F1
#
_entry.id   AF-A0A3A0GAR7-F1
#
_cell.length_a   1.000
_cell.length_b   1.000
_cell.length_c   1.000
_cell.angle_alpha   90.00
_cell.angle_beta   90.00
_cell.angle_gamma   90.00
#
_symmetry.space_group_name_H-M   'P 1'
#
loop_
_entity.id
_entity.type
_entity.pdbx_description
1 polymer ?
#
loop_
_entity_poly.entity_id
_entity_poly.type
_entity_poly.pdbx_seq_one_letter_code
_entity_poly.pdbx_strand_id
1 'polypeptide(L)' 'MLELDGERWAVEVKLTASPRPIDFQRLERAADLIGATRRFLVSQTQQPSGDGRRASLNLPAFLAHLG' A
#
# COMPACT_ATOMS: atom_id res chain seq x y z
N MET A 1 0.65 5.73 7.94
CA MET A 1 1.20 4.57 8.67
C MET A 1 0.08 3.96 9.49
N LEU A 2 -0.06 2.64 9.48
CA LEU A 2 -0.98 1.91 10.35
C LEU A 2 -0.16 0.98 11.24
N GLU A 3 -0.57 0.82 12.49
CA GLU A 3 0.00 -0.14 13.44
C GLU A 3 -1.09 -1.18 13.72
N LEU A 4 -0.87 -2.44 13.31
CA LEU A 4 -1.84 -3.53 13.40
C LEU A 4 -1.13 -4.79 13.87
N ASP A 5 -1.61 -5.43 14.93
CA ASP A 5 -1.03 -6.66 15.49
C ASP A 5 0.50 -6.61 15.72
N GLY A 6 1.01 -5.42 16.07
CA GLY A 6 2.45 -5.18 16.26
C GLY A 6 3.25 -5.04 14.96
N GLU A 7 2.60 -5.02 13.80
CA GLU A 7 3.19 -4.70 12.51
C GLU A 7 2.93 -3.25 12.10
N ARG A 8 3.97 -2.62 11.52
CA ARG A 8 3.89 -1.29 10.94
C ARG A 8 3.66 -1.36 9.44
N TRP A 9 2.61 -0.74 8.95
CA TRP A 9 2.25 -0.74 7.53
C TRP A 9 2.39 0.67 6.95
N ALA A 10 3.09 0.77 5.83
CA ALA A 10 3.12 1.97 5.01
C ALA A 10 1.93 1.94 4.04
N VAL A 11 1.03 2.93 4.15
CA VAL A 11 -0.14 3.04 3.29
C VAL A 11 -0.16 4.44 2.69
N GLU A 12 -0.14 4.52 1.37
CA GLU A 12 -0.37 5.76 0.62
C GLU A 12 -1.71 5.65 -0.11
N VAL A 13 -2.55 6.68 -0.01
CA VAL A 13 -3.87 6.73 -0.66
C VAL A 13 -3.84 7.80 -1.74
N LYS A 14 -4.23 7.42 -2.97
CA LYS A 14 -4.40 8.35 -4.09
C LYS A 14 -5.84 8.35 -4.58
N LEU A 15 -6.36 9.52 -4.94
CA LEU A 15 -7.70 9.68 -5.51
C LEU A 15 -7.77 9.38 -7.02
N THR A 16 -6.65 9.01 -7.64
CA THR A 16 -6.55 8.70 -9.07
C THR A 16 -6.46 7.19 -9.31
N ALA A 17 -6.81 6.74 -10.53
CA ALA A 17 -6.83 5.32 -10.88
C ALA A 17 -5.48 4.77 -11.37
N SER A 18 -4.53 5.63 -11.74
CA SER A 18 -3.29 5.23 -12.42
C SER A 18 -2.05 5.61 -11.61
N PRO A 19 -1.79 4.92 -10.47
CA PRO A 19 -0.50 5.05 -9.82
C PRO A 19 0.61 4.63 -10.77
N ARG A 20 1.66 5.44 -10.90
CA ARG A 20 2.82 5.11 -11.72
C ARG A 20 3.83 4.31 -10.90
N PRO A 21 4.71 3.52 -11.53
CA PRO A 21 5.78 2.82 -10.80
C PRO A 21 6.61 3.73 -9.88
N ILE A 22 6.83 4.98 -10.29
CA ILE A 22 7.55 5.98 -9.48
C ILE A 22 6.83 6.36 -8.19
N ASP A 23 5.49 6.33 -8.18
CA ASP A 23 4.71 6.57 -6.97
C ASP A 23 4.95 5.44 -5.96
N PHE A 24 4.99 4.19 -6.44
CA PHE A 24 5.28 3.04 -5.59
C PHE A 24 6.70 3.07 -5.03
N GLN A 25 7.70 3.46 -5.83
CA GLN A 25 9.09 3.61 -5.35
C GLN A 25 9.24 4.65 -4.24
N ARG A 26 8.43 5.72 -4.26
CA ARG A 26 8.42 6.72 -3.18
C ARG A 26 7.84 6.15 -1.90
N LEU A 27 6.75 5.40 -2.01
CA LEU A 27 6.17 4.66 -0.88
C LEU A 27 7.19 3.67 -0.29
N GLU A 28 7.95 2.96 -1.11
CA GLU A 28 8.98 2.02 -0.62
C GLU A 28 10.04 2.72 0.23
N ARG A 29 10.57 3.86 -0.25
CA ARG A 29 11.53 4.64 0.54
C ARG A 29 10.95 5.11 1.86
N ALA A 30 9.71 5.60 1.85
CA ALA A 30 9.03 6.04 3.06
C ALA A 30 8.79 4.87 4.03
N ALA A 31 8.43 3.69 3.51
CA ALA A 31 8.24 2.48 4.28
C ALA A 31 9.53 2.03 4.97
N ASP A 32 10.66 2.08 4.26
CA ASP A 32 11.96 1.71 4.81
C ASP A 32 12.40 2.65 5.93
N LEU A 33 12.17 3.96 5.77
CA LEU A 33 12.48 4.97 6.79
C LEU A 33 11.72 4.75 8.10
N ILE A 34 10.49 4.25 8.01
CA ILE A 34 9.68 3.97 9.19
C ILE A 34 9.79 2.52 9.65
N GLY A 35 10.53 1.65 8.96
CA GLY A 35 10.59 0.23 9.31
C GLY A 35 9.26 -0.51 9.12
N ALA A 36 8.48 -0.15 8.11
CA ALA A 36 7.22 -0.84 7.80
C ALA A 36 7.46 -2.23 7.21
N THR A 37 6.74 -3.23 7.71
CA THR A 37 6.79 -4.62 7.25
C THR A 37 5.85 -4.90 6.07
N ARG A 38 4.88 -4.02 5.84
CA ARG A 38 3.97 -4.05 4.69
C ARG A 38 3.82 -2.69 4.02
N ARG A 39 3.54 -2.71 2.71
CA ARG A 39 3.52 -1.52 1.85
C ARG A 39 2.33 -1.59 0.88
N PHE A 40 1.36 -0.70 1.03
CA PHE A 40 0.16 -0.67 0.21
C PHE A 40 -0.05 0.70 -0.43
N LEU A 41 -0.12 0.73 -1.77
CA LEU A 41 -0.52 1.90 -2.52
C LEU A 41 -2.00 1.75 -2.91
N VAL A 42 -2.87 2.40 -2.15
CA VAL A 42 -4.33 2.35 -2.35
C VAL A 42 -4.73 3.44 -3.34
N SER A 43 -5.43 3.05 -4.41
CA SER A 43 -5.86 3.96 -5.47
C SER A 43 -7.23 3.56 -6.03
N GLN A 44 -7.73 4.25 -7.06
CA GLN A 44 -8.95 3.84 -7.78
C GLN A 44 -8.65 2.83 -8.91
N THR A 45 -7.56 2.05 -8.82
CA THR A 45 -7.21 1.06 -9.84
C THR A 45 -8.28 -0.03 -9.99
N GLN A 46 -8.58 -0.39 -11.23
CA GLN A 46 -9.41 -1.56 -11.55
C GLN A 46 -8.59 -2.86 -11.63
N GLN A 47 -7.26 -2.74 -11.64
CA GLN A 47 -6.33 -3.86 -11.78
C GLN A 47 -5.36 -3.85 -10.59
N PRO A 48 -5.72 -4.50 -9.47
CA PRO A 48 -4.81 -4.74 -8.37
C PRO A 48 -3.58 -5.52 -8.84
N SER A 49 -2.43 -5.26 -8.22
CA SER A 49 -1.18 -5.97 -8.47
C SER A 49 -0.35 -6.10 -7.20
N GLY A 50 0.44 -7.16 -7.11
CA GLY A 50 1.28 -7.47 -5.95
C GLY A 50 0.75 -8.60 -5.09
N ASP A 51 1.13 -8.60 -3.81
CA ASP A 51 0.85 -9.65 -2.83
C ASP A 51 0.42 -9.10 -1.46
N GLY A 52 0.25 -9.98 -0.47
CA GLY A 52 -0.22 -9.65 0.87
C GLY A 52 0.73 -8.80 1.73
N ARG A 53 1.94 -8.50 1.25
CA ARG A 53 2.92 -7.63 1.91
C ARG A 53 3.21 -6.37 1.11
N ARG A 54 3.09 -6.43 -0.21
CA ARG A 54 3.44 -5.36 -1.15
C ARG A 54 2.46 -5.34 -2.31
N ALA A 55 1.58 -4.35 -2.35
CA ALA A 55 0.61 -4.27 -3.43
C ALA A 55 0.17 -2.85 -3.78
N SER A 56 -0.19 -2.65 -5.05
CA SER A 56 -0.99 -1.52 -5.50
C SER A 56 -2.39 -2.01 -5.84
N LEU A 57 -3.40 -1.46 -5.17
CA LEU A 57 -4.74 -2.03 -5.17
C LEU A 57 -5.81 -0.98 -4.84
N ASN A 58 -7.07 -1.36 -4.98
CA ASN A 58 -8.18 -0.52 -4.58
C ASN A 58 -8.55 -0.69 -3.10
N LEU A 59 -9.41 0.21 -2.60
CA LEU A 59 -9.82 0.19 -1.21
C LEU A 59 -10.49 -1.13 -0.78
N PRO A 60 -11.45 -1.72 -1.54
CA PRO A 60 -12.02 -3.01 -1.16
C PRO A 60 -10.98 -4.13 -1.01
N ALA A 61 -10.04 -4.25 -1.95
CA ALA A 61 -8.96 -5.22 -1.85
C ALA A 61 -8.03 -4.93 -0.65
N PHE A 62 -7.91 -3.68 -0.21
CA PHE A 62 -7.04 -3.31 0.91
C PHE A 62 -7.66 -3.71 2.23
N LEU A 63 -8.97 -3.48 2.37
CA LEU A 63 -9.72 -3.89 3.55
C LEU A 63 -9.67 -5.41 3.76
N ALA A 64 -9.61 -6.21 2.69
CA ALA A 64 -9.44 -7.66 2.79
C ALA A 64 -8.10 -8.10 3.42
N HIS A 65 -7.12 -7.20 3.58
CA HIS A 65 -5.87 -7.50 4.28
C HIS A 65 -5.96 -7.26 5.80
N LEU A 66 -6.99 -6.54 6.27
CA LEU A 66 -7.10 -6.11 7.67
C LEU A 66 -7.72 -7.17 8.60
N GLY A 67 -8.25 -8.27 8.05
CA GLY A 67 -9.02 -9.29 8.79
C GLY A 67 -10.49 -9.29 8.39
#